data_AF-A0A117IV90-F1
#
_entry.id   AF-A0A117IV90-F1
#
_cell.length_a   1.000
_cell.length_b   1.000
_cell.length_c   1.000
_cell.angle_alpha   90.00
_cell.angle_beta   90.00
_cell.angle_gamma   90.00
#
_symmetry.space_group_name_H-M   'P 1'
#
loop_
_entity.id
_entity.type
_entity.pdbx_description
1 polymer ?
#
loop_
_entity_poly.entity_id
_entity_poly.type
_entity_poly.pdbx_seq_one_letter_code
_entity_poly.pdbx_strand_id
1 'polypeptide(L)'
;MAFTRAAGKHRAPSRLSRKSAHAAGVAALATSGVIGTLASPAFAAEADRTAAPEDAGLTTAIADYELADEVADQASAQELAAEVAERQAEAEMAAKRNAEARAEAARKAEARAEAAREAQERADREAERKRLNSFTLPVAGSYVSTAYQSGGALWSSGSHSGVDFHAAYGSTVVSVGLGTVVEAGWGGAYGNNVVIRMNDGTYTQYGHLASVSVSVGQSVAPGQQIGVSGSTGNSTGPHLHFEARTSAEYGSDIDPVSYLRARGVNV
;
A
#
# COMPACT_ATOMS: atom_id res chain seq x y z
N MET A 1 -57.60 12.39 -16.12
CA MET A 1 -57.51 13.31 -14.96
C MET A 1 -56.05 13.64 -14.73
N ALA A 2 -55.71 14.91 -14.85
CA ALA A 2 -54.36 15.44 -14.66
C ALA A 2 -54.09 15.71 -13.17
N PHE A 3 -52.92 15.31 -12.69
CA PHE A 3 -52.36 15.87 -11.45
C PHE A 3 -50.92 16.31 -11.72
N THR A 4 -50.77 17.61 -11.88
CA THR A 4 -49.53 18.37 -11.82
C THR A 4 -49.13 18.57 -10.36
N ARG A 5 -47.86 18.34 -10.02
CA ARG A 5 -47.20 18.98 -8.87
C ARG A 5 -45.81 19.45 -9.27
N ALA A 6 -45.52 20.70 -8.93
CA ALA A 6 -44.31 21.42 -9.28
C ALA A 6 -43.28 21.45 -8.13
N ALA A 7 -42.02 21.54 -8.56
CA ALA A 7 -40.87 22.24 -7.96
C ALA A 7 -40.44 21.94 -6.52
N GLY A 8 -39.39 21.11 -6.39
CA GLY A 8 -38.42 21.15 -5.29
C GLY A 8 -37.03 21.51 -5.81
N LYS A 9 -36.60 22.77 -5.62
CA LYS A 9 -35.22 23.23 -5.88
C LYS A 9 -34.29 22.56 -4.87
N HIS A 10 -33.45 21.62 -5.31
CA HIS A 10 -32.36 21.10 -4.49
C HIS A 10 -30.99 21.51 -5.06
N ARG A 11 -30.48 22.56 -4.40
CA ARG A 11 -29.09 22.99 -4.17
C ARG A 11 -27.98 22.17 -4.85
N ALA A 12 -27.21 22.86 -5.70
CA ALA A 12 -25.92 22.39 -6.20
C ALA A 12 -24.88 22.24 -5.06
N PRO A 13 -23.97 21.25 -5.13
CA PRO A 13 -22.88 21.16 -4.17
C PRO A 13 -21.82 22.26 -4.44
N SER A 14 -21.63 23.13 -3.46
CA SER A 14 -20.58 24.16 -3.45
C SER A 14 -19.20 23.55 -3.20
N ARG A 15 -18.22 23.94 -4.02
CA ARG A 15 -16.79 23.64 -3.82
C ARG A 15 -16.29 24.28 -2.53
N LEU A 16 -15.79 23.47 -1.60
CA LEU A 16 -15.04 23.94 -0.43
C LEU A 16 -13.55 23.73 -0.67
N SER A 17 -12.87 24.84 -0.98
CA SER A 17 -11.41 24.96 -0.94
C SER A 17 -10.96 24.90 0.52
N ARG A 18 -10.13 23.90 0.87
CA ARG A 18 -9.41 23.87 2.13
C ARG A 18 -8.07 24.58 1.93
N LYS A 19 -7.99 25.84 2.38
CA LYS A 19 -6.71 26.46 2.74
C LYS A 19 -6.43 26.07 4.20
N SER A 20 -5.42 25.24 4.42
CA SER A 20 -4.84 25.03 5.75
C SER A 20 -3.60 25.92 5.88
N ALA A 21 -3.67 26.87 6.81
CA ALA A 21 -2.53 27.60 7.33
C ALA A 21 -2.25 27.09 8.75
N HIS A 22 -1.02 26.66 9.02
CA HIS A 22 -0.35 26.64 10.34
C HIS A 22 1.17 26.61 10.05
N ALA A 23 1.88 27.70 10.35
CA ALA A 23 2.76 27.90 11.53
C ALA A 23 4.14 27.22 11.34
N ALA A 24 5.21 27.96 11.00
CA ALA A 24 6.07 28.80 11.86
C ALA A 24 7.24 28.01 12.51
N GLY A 25 8.47 28.52 12.32
CA GLY A 25 9.76 28.02 12.82
C GLY A 25 10.63 27.53 11.65
N VAL A 26 11.76 28.13 11.27
CA VAL A 26 12.93 28.53 12.07
C VAL A 26 13.58 29.77 11.42
N ALA A 27 13.96 30.73 12.25
CA ALA A 27 14.69 31.93 11.84
C ALA A 27 16.15 31.58 11.48
N ALA A 28 16.54 31.83 10.22
CA ALA A 28 17.94 31.84 9.79
C ALA A 28 18.47 33.27 9.90
N LEU A 29 19.16 33.56 11.00
CA LEU A 29 20.03 34.74 11.11
C LEU A 29 21.30 34.46 10.29
N ALA A 30 21.28 34.86 9.02
CA ALA A 30 22.50 34.97 8.23
C ALA A 30 23.12 36.34 8.53
N THR A 31 23.98 36.39 9.55
CA THR A 31 24.88 37.53 9.76
C THR A 31 25.83 37.61 8.58
N SER A 32 25.73 38.71 7.83
CA SER A 32 26.69 39.15 6.83
C SER A 32 28.07 39.28 7.47
N GLY A 33 28.92 38.28 7.28
CA GLY A 33 30.36 38.36 7.52
C GLY A 33 31.05 38.84 6.26
N VAL A 34 31.37 40.14 6.20
CA VAL A 34 32.30 40.70 5.21
C VAL A 34 33.68 40.14 5.54
N ILE A 35 34.14 39.13 4.81
CA ILE A 35 35.55 38.71 4.86
C ILE A 35 36.31 39.66 3.95
N GLY A 36 36.90 40.71 4.55
CA GLY A 36 37.91 41.52 3.91
C GLY A 36 39.18 40.69 3.73
N THR A 37 39.47 40.30 2.49
CA THR A 37 40.79 39.81 2.12
C THR A 37 41.77 40.98 2.16
N LEU A 38 42.46 41.18 3.28
CA LEU A 38 43.66 42.01 3.30
C LEU A 38 44.78 41.20 2.65
N ALA A 39 44.89 41.32 1.33
CA ALA A 39 46.12 41.02 0.62
C ALA A 39 47.13 42.09 1.04
N SER A 40 48.13 41.71 1.85
CA SER A 40 49.29 42.56 2.10
C SER A 40 50.02 42.81 0.77
N PRO A 41 50.28 44.06 0.37
CA PRO A 41 51.21 44.32 -0.71
C PRO A 41 52.63 44.06 -0.19
N ALA A 42 53.38 43.21 -0.91
CA ALA A 42 54.82 43.15 -0.78
C ALA A 42 55.39 44.51 -1.24
N PHE A 43 55.91 45.30 -0.30
CA PHE A 43 56.68 46.49 -0.63
C PHE A 43 58.03 46.06 -1.20
N ALA A 44 58.18 46.17 -2.51
CA ALA A 44 59.48 46.28 -3.16
C ALA A 44 59.96 47.73 -3.00
N ALA A 45 60.95 47.96 -2.15
CA ALA A 45 61.63 49.24 -2.04
C ALA A 45 62.86 49.24 -2.95
N GLU A 46 62.71 49.81 -4.15
CA GLU A 46 63.81 50.28 -4.98
C GLU A 46 63.97 51.78 -4.71
N ALA A 47 65.08 52.19 -4.08
CA ALA A 47 65.56 53.56 -4.09
C ALA A 47 67.09 53.57 -3.92
N ASP A 48 67.77 53.62 -5.06
CA ASP A 48 69.16 54.04 -5.16
C ASP A 48 69.30 55.51 -4.72
N ARG A 49 70.12 55.75 -3.70
CA ARG A 49 71.08 56.88 -3.69
C ARG A 49 72.09 56.77 -2.54
N THR A 50 73.35 56.84 -2.96
CA THR A 50 74.60 56.95 -2.22
C THR A 50 74.65 58.09 -1.20
N ALA A 51 75.09 57.80 0.03
CA ALA A 51 76.03 58.59 0.86
C ALA A 51 76.13 58.06 2.30
N ALA A 52 77.34 57.88 2.80
CA ALA A 52 77.70 57.73 4.23
C ALA A 52 79.02 58.52 4.46
N PRO A 53 79.49 58.79 5.69
CA PRO A 53 78.94 58.51 7.05
C PRO A 53 78.76 59.83 7.87
N GLU A 54 78.28 59.91 9.12
CA GLU A 54 78.93 59.53 10.41
C GLU A 54 77.95 59.67 11.61
N ASP A 55 78.30 58.97 12.71
CA ASP A 55 77.98 59.22 14.12
C ASP A 55 76.67 58.67 14.76
N ALA A 56 76.80 57.56 15.52
CA ALA A 56 76.10 57.25 16.79
C ALA A 56 76.28 55.75 17.16
N GLY A 57 77.18 55.46 18.12
CA GLY A 57 77.60 54.09 18.46
C GLY A 57 77.10 53.48 19.77
N LEU A 58 76.01 53.97 20.38
CA LEU A 58 75.56 53.43 21.69
C LEU A 58 74.05 53.17 21.84
N THR A 59 73.21 53.57 20.88
CA THR A 59 71.76 53.31 20.87
C THR A 59 71.38 52.04 20.10
N THR A 60 72.28 51.52 19.28
CA THR A 60 72.00 50.37 18.41
C THR A 60 71.91 49.04 19.18
N ALA A 61 72.71 48.87 20.23
CA ALA A 61 72.72 47.62 21.00
C ALA A 61 71.47 47.42 21.86
N ILE A 62 70.68 48.48 22.12
CA ILE A 62 69.43 48.43 22.92
C ILE A 62 68.20 48.08 22.10
N ALA A 63 68.15 48.60 20.89
CA ALA A 63 67.11 48.26 19.93
C ALA A 63 67.17 46.80 19.48
N ASP A 64 68.35 46.17 19.49
CA ASP A 64 68.55 44.80 19.03
C ASP A 64 67.88 43.73 19.93
N TYR A 65 67.70 44.00 21.23
CA TYR A 65 67.05 43.03 22.13
C TYR A 65 65.52 43.18 22.24
N GLU A 66 64.96 44.39 22.16
CA GLU A 66 63.50 44.58 22.04
C GLU A 66 62.97 44.04 20.71
N LEU A 67 63.71 44.26 19.62
CA LEU A 67 63.35 43.71 18.32
C LEU A 67 63.43 42.17 18.30
N ALA A 68 64.37 41.58 19.04
CA ALA A 68 64.47 40.13 19.18
C ALA A 68 63.29 39.53 19.97
N ASP A 69 62.82 40.19 21.02
CA ASP A 69 61.63 39.78 21.79
C ASP A 69 60.33 39.93 20.97
N GLU A 70 60.14 41.03 20.24
CA GLU A 70 58.96 41.19 19.37
C GLU A 70 58.90 40.15 18.24
N VAL A 71 60.05 39.80 17.67
CA VAL A 71 60.13 38.74 16.65
C VAL A 71 59.84 37.36 17.25
N ALA A 72 60.26 37.11 18.49
CA ALA A 72 59.96 35.88 19.21
C ALA A 72 58.46 35.76 19.58
N ASP A 73 57.83 36.86 19.98
CA ASP A 73 56.39 36.94 20.25
C ASP A 73 55.56 36.78 18.97
N GLN A 74 55.98 37.40 17.85
CA GLN A 74 55.34 37.19 16.56
C GLN A 74 55.47 35.74 16.07
N ALA A 75 56.62 35.11 16.25
CA ALA A 75 56.83 33.70 15.89
C ALA A 75 55.90 32.78 16.72
N SER A 76 55.80 33.01 18.03
CA SER A 76 54.93 32.26 18.93
C SER A 76 53.43 32.46 18.60
N ALA A 77 53.04 33.68 18.23
CA ALA A 77 51.68 33.99 17.79
C ALA A 77 51.34 33.33 16.44
N GLN A 78 52.30 33.27 15.51
CA GLN A 78 52.13 32.55 14.23
C GLN A 78 52.00 31.04 14.44
N GLU A 79 52.78 30.46 15.37
CA GLU A 79 52.71 29.03 15.70
C GLU A 79 51.36 28.66 16.34
N LEU A 80 50.85 29.48 17.28
CA LEU A 80 49.53 29.28 17.88
C LEU A 80 48.40 29.45 16.84
N ALA A 81 48.52 30.41 15.93
CA ALA A 81 47.56 30.63 14.85
C ALA A 81 47.53 29.46 13.86
N ALA A 82 48.70 28.87 13.56
CA ALA A 82 48.80 27.68 12.73
C ALA A 82 48.14 26.47 13.40
N GLU A 83 48.39 26.24 14.69
CA GLU A 83 47.78 25.13 15.45
C GLU A 83 46.25 25.26 15.52
N VAL A 84 45.73 26.47 15.76
CA VAL A 84 44.28 26.73 15.76
C VAL A 84 43.68 26.49 14.37
N ALA A 85 44.35 26.92 13.30
CA ALA A 85 43.89 26.69 11.94
C ALA A 85 43.87 25.19 11.58
N GLU A 86 44.86 24.41 12.01
CA GLU A 86 44.89 22.96 11.83
C GLU A 86 43.75 22.27 12.59
N ARG A 87 43.53 22.61 13.87
CA ARG A 87 42.41 22.06 14.65
C ARG A 87 41.05 22.43 14.06
N GLN A 88 40.91 23.65 13.53
CA GLN A 88 39.69 24.07 12.83
C GLN A 88 39.47 23.28 11.54
N ALA A 89 40.51 23.08 10.74
CA ALA A 89 40.45 22.28 9.52
C ALA A 89 40.10 20.81 9.82
N GLU A 90 40.67 20.21 10.87
CA GLU A 90 40.34 18.86 11.32
C GLU A 90 38.88 18.76 11.81
N ALA A 91 38.41 19.74 12.59
CA ALA A 91 37.04 19.78 13.06
C ALA A 91 36.04 19.90 11.90
N GLU A 92 36.35 20.72 10.88
CA GLU A 92 35.53 20.83 9.67
C GLU A 92 35.54 19.53 8.86
N MET A 93 36.68 18.86 8.72
CA MET A 93 36.78 17.58 8.02
C MET A 93 36.02 16.47 8.77
N ALA A 94 36.09 16.45 10.11
CA ALA A 94 35.31 15.54 10.94
C ALA A 94 33.81 15.83 10.83
N ALA A 95 33.40 17.11 10.82
CA ALA A 95 32.01 17.51 10.62
C ALA A 95 31.47 17.11 9.25
N LYS A 96 32.26 17.28 8.17
CA LYS A 96 31.92 16.84 6.81
C LYS A 96 31.74 15.32 6.75
N ARG A 97 32.70 14.55 7.27
CA ARG A 97 32.60 13.07 7.34
C ARG A 97 31.39 12.61 8.13
N ASN A 98 31.08 13.26 9.26
CA ASN A 98 29.90 12.95 10.07
C ASN A 98 28.59 13.28 9.34
N ALA A 99 28.54 14.40 8.60
CA ALA A 99 27.38 14.78 7.80
C ALA A 99 27.15 13.79 6.65
N GLU A 100 28.21 13.39 5.95
CA GLU A 100 28.16 12.39 4.88
C GLU A 100 27.70 11.02 5.41
N ALA A 101 28.24 10.57 6.54
CA ALA A 101 27.84 9.32 7.18
C ALA A 101 26.36 9.35 7.61
N ARG A 102 25.88 10.47 8.16
CA ARG A 102 24.46 10.65 8.50
C ARG A 102 23.57 10.67 7.26
N ALA A 103 23.99 11.33 6.18
CA ALA A 103 23.25 11.36 4.93
C ALA A 103 23.21 9.98 4.25
N GLU A 104 24.29 9.20 4.32
CA GLU A 104 24.31 7.81 3.86
C GLU A 104 23.42 6.92 4.72
N ALA A 105 23.46 7.06 6.05
CA ALA A 105 22.58 6.32 6.95
C ALA A 105 21.10 6.64 6.71
N ALA A 106 20.75 7.91 6.49
CA ALA A 106 19.39 8.34 6.14
C ALA A 106 18.93 7.71 4.82
N ARG A 107 19.77 7.77 3.76
CA ARG A 107 19.46 7.13 2.46
C ARG A 107 19.27 5.61 2.59
N LYS A 108 20.13 4.93 3.37
CA LYS A 108 19.99 3.49 3.64
C LYS A 108 18.72 3.18 4.43
N ALA A 109 18.35 4.02 5.39
CA ALA A 109 17.12 3.84 6.17
C ALA A 109 15.87 4.01 5.29
N GLU A 110 15.85 5.02 4.41
CA GLU A 110 14.79 5.25 3.45
C GLU A 110 14.64 4.07 2.48
N ALA A 111 15.74 3.62 1.86
CA ALA A 111 15.73 2.47 0.97
C ALA A 111 15.25 1.18 1.66
N ARG A 112 15.61 0.97 2.93
CA ARG A 112 15.09 -0.17 3.73
C ARG A 112 13.61 -0.03 4.02
N ALA A 113 13.13 1.18 4.31
CA ALA A 113 11.71 1.43 4.57
C ALA A 113 10.87 1.23 3.30
N GLU A 114 11.36 1.65 2.14
CA GLU A 114 10.73 1.40 0.84
C GLU A 114 10.69 -0.09 0.53
N ALA A 115 11.83 -0.79 0.63
CA ALA A 115 11.89 -2.24 0.41
C ALA A 115 10.95 -3.02 1.36
N ALA A 116 10.80 -2.58 2.61
CA ALA A 116 9.87 -3.18 3.57
C ALA A 116 8.40 -2.96 3.17
N ARG A 117 8.03 -1.77 2.67
CA ARG A 117 6.67 -1.51 2.15
C ARG A 117 6.38 -2.37 0.94
N GLU A 118 7.29 -2.46 -0.02
CA GLU A 118 7.13 -3.30 -1.20
C GLU A 118 7.05 -4.80 -0.84
N ALA A 119 7.81 -5.24 0.16
CA ALA A 119 7.70 -6.61 0.68
C ALA A 119 6.33 -6.88 1.29
N GLN A 120 5.80 -5.94 2.09
CA GLN A 120 4.47 -6.06 2.67
C GLN A 120 3.39 -6.08 1.60
N GLU A 121 3.43 -5.18 0.61
CA GLU A 121 2.45 -5.15 -0.49
C GLU A 121 2.48 -6.42 -1.34
N ARG A 122 3.64 -7.06 -1.49
CA ARG A 122 3.73 -8.36 -2.17
C ARG A 122 3.11 -9.47 -1.34
N ALA A 123 3.36 -9.47 -0.03
CA ALA A 123 2.76 -10.44 0.89
C ALA A 123 1.22 -10.30 0.93
N ASP A 124 0.70 -9.07 0.98
CA ASP A 124 -0.74 -8.81 0.99
C ASP A 124 -1.41 -9.26 -0.32
N ARG A 125 -0.78 -8.99 -1.48
CA ARG A 125 -1.25 -9.47 -2.79
C ARG A 125 -1.25 -10.99 -2.89
N GLU A 126 -0.23 -11.65 -2.35
CA GLU A 126 -0.18 -13.11 -2.32
C GLU A 126 -1.24 -13.70 -1.40
N ALA A 127 -1.44 -13.11 -0.22
CA ALA A 127 -2.47 -13.53 0.72
C ALA A 127 -3.87 -13.40 0.11
N GLU A 128 -4.16 -12.27 -0.55
CA GLU A 128 -5.43 -12.07 -1.23
C GLU A 128 -5.63 -13.05 -2.39
N ARG A 129 -4.59 -13.29 -3.20
CA ARG A 129 -4.64 -14.31 -4.27
C ARG A 129 -4.96 -15.70 -3.71
N LYS A 130 -4.34 -16.09 -2.59
CA LYS A 130 -4.62 -17.38 -1.93
C LYS A 130 -6.06 -17.44 -1.43
N ARG A 131 -6.55 -16.38 -0.80
CA ARG A 131 -7.94 -16.28 -0.34
C ARG A 131 -8.92 -16.41 -1.50
N LEU A 132 -8.72 -15.67 -2.59
CA LEU A 132 -9.63 -15.68 -3.74
C LEU A 132 -9.62 -17.01 -4.51
N ASN A 133 -8.52 -17.77 -4.46
CA ASN A 133 -8.43 -19.10 -5.04
C ASN A 133 -8.92 -20.23 -4.11
N SER A 134 -9.34 -19.91 -2.88
CA SER A 134 -9.92 -20.89 -1.96
C SER A 134 -11.38 -21.20 -2.30
N PHE A 135 -11.84 -22.37 -1.86
CA PHE A 135 -13.25 -22.76 -1.94
C PHE A 135 -13.83 -22.99 -0.54
N THR A 136 -15.14 -22.81 -0.40
CA THR A 136 -15.89 -22.99 0.84
C THR A 136 -17.19 -23.75 0.61
N LEU A 137 -17.78 -24.28 1.69
CA LEU A 137 -19.15 -24.81 1.65
C LEU A 137 -20.16 -23.69 1.33
N PRO A 138 -21.19 -23.97 0.52
CA PRO A 138 -22.19 -22.97 0.13
C PRO A 138 -23.15 -22.60 1.27
N VAL A 139 -23.31 -23.48 2.27
CA VAL A 139 -24.05 -23.23 3.51
C VAL A 139 -23.19 -23.69 4.68
N ALA A 140 -22.93 -22.79 5.63
CA ALA A 140 -22.07 -23.07 6.77
C ALA A 140 -22.67 -24.18 7.66
N GLY A 141 -21.86 -25.18 8.02
CA GLY A 141 -22.27 -26.27 8.91
C GLY A 141 -23.33 -27.22 8.33
N SER A 142 -23.60 -27.13 7.03
CA SER A 142 -24.55 -28.01 6.35
C SER A 142 -23.93 -29.37 6.00
N TYR A 143 -24.78 -30.32 5.64
CA TYR A 143 -24.44 -31.63 5.13
C TYR A 143 -25.34 -31.97 3.94
N VAL A 144 -24.92 -32.91 3.11
CA VAL A 144 -25.71 -33.37 1.96
C VAL A 144 -26.88 -34.21 2.46
N SER A 145 -28.11 -33.73 2.24
CA SER A 145 -29.35 -34.46 2.54
C SER A 145 -29.79 -35.36 1.39
N THR A 146 -29.58 -34.92 0.15
CA THR A 146 -29.91 -35.69 -1.06
C THR A 146 -28.69 -35.75 -1.97
N ALA A 147 -28.25 -36.96 -2.32
CA ALA A 147 -27.07 -37.16 -3.13
C ALA A 147 -27.32 -36.89 -4.63
N TYR A 148 -26.23 -36.63 -5.35
CA TYR A 148 -26.19 -36.55 -6.80
C TYR A 148 -26.57 -37.88 -7.45
N GLN A 149 -27.29 -37.81 -8.57
CA GLN A 149 -27.84 -38.96 -9.30
C GLN A 149 -28.80 -39.85 -8.48
N SER A 150 -29.33 -39.34 -7.36
CA SER A 150 -30.48 -39.99 -6.71
C SER A 150 -31.63 -40.12 -7.71
N GLY A 151 -32.09 -41.34 -7.95
CA GLY A 151 -33.11 -41.63 -8.97
C GLY A 151 -34.53 -41.56 -8.43
N GLY A 152 -35.51 -41.27 -9.30
CA GLY A 152 -36.93 -41.32 -8.95
C GLY A 152 -37.82 -40.39 -9.77
N ALA A 153 -39.14 -40.52 -9.57
CA ALA A 153 -40.15 -39.74 -10.31
C ALA A 153 -40.25 -38.26 -9.90
N LEU A 154 -39.49 -37.83 -8.89
CA LEU A 154 -39.44 -36.45 -8.41
C LEU A 154 -38.69 -35.52 -9.38
N TRP A 155 -37.82 -36.08 -10.24
CA TRP A 155 -37.00 -35.33 -11.18
C TRP A 155 -37.43 -35.62 -12.62
N SER A 156 -37.62 -34.56 -13.41
CA SER A 156 -38.05 -34.69 -14.82
C SER A 156 -37.05 -35.47 -15.69
N SER A 157 -35.75 -35.40 -15.37
CA SER A 157 -34.68 -36.20 -15.98
C SER A 157 -34.63 -37.65 -15.50
N GLY A 158 -35.37 -38.01 -14.44
CA GLY A 158 -35.28 -39.29 -13.76
C GLY A 158 -34.18 -39.38 -12.70
N SER A 159 -33.30 -38.38 -12.59
CA SER A 159 -32.22 -38.34 -11.60
C SER A 159 -31.92 -36.92 -11.11
N HIS A 160 -31.47 -36.82 -9.87
CA HIS A 160 -31.04 -35.55 -9.26
C HIS A 160 -29.75 -35.02 -9.92
N SER A 161 -29.82 -33.85 -10.54
CA SER A 161 -28.71 -33.18 -11.27
C SER A 161 -27.70 -32.46 -10.36
N GLY A 162 -27.95 -32.44 -9.05
CA GLY A 162 -27.11 -31.77 -8.07
C GLY A 162 -27.06 -32.52 -6.75
N VAL A 163 -26.66 -31.81 -5.70
CA VAL A 163 -26.82 -32.24 -4.31
C VAL A 163 -27.71 -31.26 -3.58
N ASP A 164 -28.45 -31.77 -2.61
CA ASP A 164 -29.20 -30.92 -1.70
C ASP A 164 -28.44 -30.80 -0.39
N PHE A 165 -28.15 -29.57 0.00
CA PHE A 165 -27.62 -29.23 1.31
C PHE A 165 -28.78 -28.95 2.26
N HIS A 166 -28.72 -29.56 3.45
CA HIS A 166 -29.67 -29.26 4.50
C HIS A 166 -29.55 -27.79 4.92
N ALA A 167 -30.62 -27.03 4.74
CA ALA A 167 -30.65 -25.61 5.09
C ALA A 167 -32.06 -25.21 5.52
N ALA A 168 -32.20 -24.64 6.71
CA ALA A 168 -33.45 -24.03 7.13
C ALA A 168 -33.81 -22.86 6.21
N TYR A 169 -35.08 -22.50 6.10
CA TYR A 169 -35.50 -21.33 5.32
C TYR A 169 -34.77 -20.07 5.83
N GLY A 170 -34.20 -19.28 4.92
CA GLY A 170 -33.48 -18.06 5.26
C GLY A 170 -32.00 -18.26 5.64
N SER A 171 -31.46 -19.48 5.59
CA SER A 171 -30.03 -19.70 5.83
C SER A 171 -29.19 -18.95 4.81
N THR A 172 -28.08 -18.36 5.24
CA THR A 172 -27.14 -17.67 4.35
C THR A 172 -26.56 -18.64 3.32
N VAL A 173 -26.69 -18.30 2.04
CA VAL A 173 -26.06 -19.02 0.93
C VAL A 173 -24.95 -18.16 0.37
N VAL A 174 -23.75 -18.75 0.23
CA VAL A 174 -22.55 -18.07 -0.24
C VAL A 174 -22.01 -18.68 -1.53
N SER A 175 -21.26 -17.90 -2.30
CA SER A 175 -20.49 -18.43 -3.42
C SER A 175 -19.40 -19.37 -2.91
N VAL A 176 -19.31 -20.56 -3.49
CA VAL A 176 -18.30 -21.55 -3.12
C VAL A 176 -16.89 -21.13 -3.49
N GLY A 177 -16.72 -20.20 -4.44
CA GLY A 177 -15.43 -19.77 -4.97
C GLY A 177 -15.48 -18.40 -5.63
N LEU A 178 -14.35 -17.95 -6.18
CA LEU A 178 -14.29 -16.75 -7.02
C LEU A 178 -14.95 -17.01 -8.37
N GLY A 179 -15.84 -16.12 -8.79
CA GLY A 179 -16.47 -16.20 -10.11
C GLY A 179 -17.26 -14.96 -10.50
N THR A 180 -17.95 -15.05 -11.63
CA THR A 180 -18.84 -14.02 -12.15
C THR A 180 -20.25 -14.58 -12.27
N VAL A 181 -21.24 -13.86 -11.73
CA VAL A 181 -22.65 -14.23 -11.84
C VAL A 181 -23.09 -14.13 -13.31
N VAL A 182 -23.60 -15.22 -13.86
CA VAL A 182 -24.12 -15.30 -15.24
C VAL A 182 -25.64 -15.41 -15.29
N GLU A 183 -26.28 -15.87 -14.20
CA GLU A 183 -27.72 -15.89 -14.03
C GLU A 183 -28.07 -15.51 -12.59
N ALA A 184 -29.10 -14.68 -12.41
CA ALA A 184 -29.63 -14.29 -11.11
C ALA A 184 -31.11 -13.94 -11.27
N GLY A 185 -32.01 -14.81 -10.78
CA GLY A 185 -33.45 -14.62 -10.94
C GLY A 185 -34.22 -15.93 -11.00
N TRP A 186 -35.39 -15.91 -11.66
CA TRP A 186 -36.26 -17.08 -11.75
C TRP A 186 -35.81 -18.05 -12.84
N GLY A 187 -35.39 -19.26 -12.46
CA GLY A 187 -34.88 -20.32 -13.34
C GLY A 187 -35.82 -21.50 -13.53
N GLY A 188 -37.14 -21.26 -13.51
CA GLY A 188 -38.14 -22.32 -13.73
C GLY A 188 -38.21 -23.28 -12.55
N ALA A 189 -37.90 -24.57 -12.77
CA ALA A 189 -37.97 -25.60 -11.73
C ALA A 189 -37.04 -25.31 -10.54
N TYR A 190 -35.93 -24.62 -10.77
CA TYR A 190 -35.01 -24.19 -9.70
C TYR A 190 -35.56 -23.04 -8.85
N GLY A 191 -36.69 -22.43 -9.22
CA GLY A 191 -37.22 -21.24 -8.53
C GLY A 191 -36.27 -20.05 -8.66
N ASN A 192 -36.09 -19.27 -7.59
CA ASN A 192 -35.02 -18.28 -7.59
C ASN A 192 -33.67 -18.99 -7.55
N ASN A 193 -32.80 -18.66 -8.49
CA ASN A 193 -31.48 -19.23 -8.58
C ASN A 193 -30.39 -18.17 -8.76
N VAL A 194 -29.16 -18.63 -8.60
CA VAL A 194 -27.96 -17.95 -9.07
C VAL A 194 -27.11 -18.98 -9.82
N VAL A 195 -26.56 -18.60 -10.98
CA VAL A 195 -25.51 -19.37 -11.67
C VAL A 195 -24.24 -18.52 -11.73
N ILE A 196 -23.12 -19.10 -11.33
CA ILE A 196 -21.81 -18.42 -11.29
C ILE A 196 -20.85 -19.18 -12.20
N ARG A 197 -20.25 -18.46 -13.14
CA ARG A 197 -19.09 -18.94 -13.89
C ARG A 197 -17.84 -18.76 -13.03
N MET A 198 -17.24 -19.87 -12.66
CA MET A 198 -16.05 -19.92 -11.82
C MET A 198 -14.80 -19.57 -12.63
N ASN A 199 -13.74 -19.15 -11.94
CA ASN A 199 -12.48 -18.75 -12.60
C ASN A 199 -11.77 -19.90 -13.33
N ASP A 200 -12.06 -21.16 -12.97
CA ASP A 200 -11.54 -22.35 -13.64
C ASP A 200 -12.35 -22.77 -14.88
N GLY A 201 -13.37 -21.98 -15.25
CA GLY A 201 -14.23 -22.24 -16.40
C GLY A 201 -15.45 -23.13 -16.11
N THR A 202 -15.55 -23.70 -14.91
CA THR A 202 -16.74 -24.44 -14.47
C THR A 202 -17.87 -23.49 -14.08
N TYR A 203 -19.06 -24.04 -13.87
CA TYR A 203 -20.23 -23.29 -13.43
C TYR A 203 -20.77 -23.91 -12.15
N THR A 204 -21.27 -23.06 -11.25
CA THR A 204 -21.99 -23.51 -10.05
C THR A 204 -23.38 -22.90 -10.03
N GLN A 205 -24.39 -23.72 -9.72
CA GLN A 205 -25.77 -23.26 -9.59
C GLN A 205 -26.27 -23.42 -8.16
N TYR A 206 -27.05 -22.44 -7.70
CA TYR A 206 -27.65 -22.36 -6.39
C TYR A 206 -29.15 -22.19 -6.58
N GLY A 207 -29.93 -23.22 -6.30
CA GLY A 207 -31.38 -23.26 -6.53
C GLY A 207 -32.22 -23.09 -5.27
N HIS A 208 -33.53 -22.96 -5.48
CA HIS A 208 -34.60 -22.88 -4.49
C HIS A 208 -34.47 -21.73 -3.48
N LEU A 209 -33.79 -20.64 -3.86
CA LEU A 209 -33.51 -19.52 -2.96
C LEU A 209 -34.79 -18.76 -2.58
N ALA A 210 -34.87 -18.29 -1.33
CA ALA A 210 -35.96 -17.39 -0.93
C ALA A 210 -35.76 -15.99 -1.50
N SER A 211 -34.51 -15.52 -1.56
CA SER A 211 -34.14 -14.28 -2.23
C SER A 211 -32.70 -14.32 -2.75
N VAL A 212 -32.44 -13.48 -3.74
CA VAL A 212 -31.13 -13.31 -4.39
C VAL A 212 -30.57 -11.93 -4.03
N SER A 213 -29.28 -11.87 -3.72
CA SER A 213 -28.58 -10.66 -3.26
C SER A 213 -27.51 -10.16 -4.24
N VAL A 214 -27.43 -10.77 -5.42
CA VAL A 214 -26.44 -10.46 -6.46
C VAL A 214 -27.11 -10.27 -7.81
N SER A 215 -26.39 -9.63 -8.74
CA SER A 215 -26.86 -9.35 -10.10
C SER A 215 -25.94 -9.96 -11.15
N VAL A 216 -26.50 -10.24 -12.34
CA VAL A 216 -25.72 -10.71 -13.50
C VAL A 216 -24.57 -9.73 -13.80
N GLY A 217 -23.39 -10.28 -14.07
CA GLY A 217 -22.14 -9.54 -14.32
C GLY A 217 -21.36 -9.19 -13.05
N GLN A 218 -21.92 -9.40 -11.86
CA GLN A 218 -21.22 -9.16 -10.60
C GLN A 218 -20.12 -10.21 -10.37
N SER A 219 -18.92 -9.76 -10.01
CA SER A 219 -17.88 -10.63 -9.47
C SER A 219 -18.16 -10.95 -8.01
N VAL A 220 -18.02 -12.22 -7.64
CA VAL A 220 -18.26 -12.73 -6.29
C VAL A 220 -17.03 -13.46 -5.79
N ALA A 221 -16.67 -13.25 -4.52
CA ALA A 221 -15.56 -13.92 -3.86
C ALA A 221 -16.03 -15.19 -3.12
N PRO A 222 -15.12 -16.15 -2.81
CA PRO A 222 -15.46 -17.27 -1.93
C PRO A 222 -16.01 -16.78 -0.60
N GLY A 223 -17.14 -17.35 -0.17
CA GLY A 223 -17.80 -16.99 1.08
C GLY A 223 -18.63 -15.71 1.01
N GLN A 224 -18.66 -15.01 -0.13
CA GLN A 224 -19.55 -13.87 -0.33
C GLN A 224 -21.00 -14.35 -0.39
N GLN A 225 -21.88 -13.72 0.39
CA GLN A 225 -23.31 -14.00 0.34
C GLN A 225 -23.90 -13.67 -1.04
N ILE A 226 -24.66 -14.63 -1.58
CA ILE A 226 -25.34 -14.50 -2.87
C ILE A 226 -26.87 -14.54 -2.74
N GLY A 227 -27.36 -14.99 -1.58
CA GLY A 227 -28.79 -15.05 -1.29
C GLY A 227 -29.05 -15.73 0.04
N VAL A 228 -30.28 -16.22 0.19
CA VAL A 228 -30.68 -17.08 1.30
C VAL A 228 -31.48 -18.28 0.81
N SER A 229 -31.31 -19.42 1.47
CA SER A 229 -32.04 -20.65 1.15
C SER A 229 -33.53 -20.47 1.32
N GLY A 230 -34.30 -21.25 0.56
CA GLY A 230 -35.75 -21.16 0.56
C GLY A 230 -36.37 -22.48 0.11
N SER A 231 -37.54 -22.39 -0.50
CA SER A 231 -38.30 -23.53 -1.03
C SER A 231 -39.07 -23.12 -2.29
N THR A 232 -38.52 -22.22 -3.10
CA THR A 232 -39.16 -21.75 -4.33
C THR A 232 -38.95 -22.72 -5.49
N GLY A 233 -39.84 -22.71 -6.48
CA GLY A 233 -39.75 -23.62 -7.63
C GLY A 233 -40.29 -25.02 -7.28
N ASN A 234 -39.74 -26.05 -7.90
CA ASN A 234 -40.09 -27.44 -7.62
C ASN A 234 -39.28 -27.95 -6.41
N SER A 235 -39.80 -27.70 -5.21
CA SER A 235 -39.15 -28.09 -3.96
C SER A 235 -40.19 -28.66 -2.98
N THR A 236 -39.80 -29.70 -2.24
CA THR A 236 -40.64 -30.36 -1.23
C THR A 236 -40.49 -29.75 0.17
N GLY A 237 -39.53 -28.85 0.36
CA GLY A 237 -39.27 -28.17 1.63
C GLY A 237 -37.96 -27.39 1.62
N PRO A 238 -37.65 -26.62 2.67
CA PRO A 238 -36.45 -25.78 2.68
C PRO A 238 -35.15 -26.58 2.57
N HIS A 239 -34.34 -26.25 1.56
CA HIS A 239 -32.97 -26.76 1.34
C HIS A 239 -32.22 -25.83 0.37
N LEU A 240 -30.93 -26.08 0.16
CA LEU A 240 -30.20 -25.52 -0.97
C LEU A 240 -29.91 -26.63 -1.98
N HIS A 241 -30.45 -26.50 -3.19
CA HIS A 241 -30.00 -27.30 -4.32
C HIS A 241 -28.72 -26.70 -4.90
N PHE A 242 -27.68 -27.51 -5.05
CA PHE A 242 -26.38 -27.10 -5.55
C PHE A 242 -25.91 -28.00 -6.68
N GLU A 243 -25.53 -27.39 -7.80
CA GLU A 243 -24.91 -28.10 -8.91
C GLU A 243 -23.51 -27.55 -9.20
N ALA A 244 -22.64 -28.44 -9.65
CA ALA A 244 -21.43 -28.11 -10.39
C ALA A 244 -21.63 -28.55 -11.84
N ARG A 245 -21.22 -27.72 -12.81
CA ARG A 245 -21.43 -27.95 -14.24
C ARG A 245 -20.19 -27.61 -15.06
N THR A 246 -20.09 -28.24 -16.22
CA THR A 246 -19.05 -27.95 -17.24
C THR A 246 -19.45 -26.82 -18.20
N SER A 247 -20.73 -26.50 -18.29
CA SER A 247 -21.26 -25.36 -19.03
C SER A 247 -22.39 -24.67 -18.24
N ALA A 248 -22.90 -23.54 -18.72
CA ALA A 248 -24.06 -22.89 -18.10
C ALA A 248 -25.34 -23.72 -18.26
N GLU A 249 -25.39 -24.56 -19.29
CA GLU A 249 -26.59 -25.26 -19.73
C GLU A 249 -26.93 -26.46 -18.84
N TYR A 250 -28.23 -26.74 -18.75
CA TYR A 250 -28.75 -27.93 -18.09
C TYR A 250 -28.25 -29.22 -18.74
N GLY A 251 -28.00 -30.25 -17.94
CA GLY A 251 -27.48 -31.56 -18.39
C GLY A 251 -25.96 -31.60 -18.58
N SER A 252 -25.26 -30.52 -18.23
CA SER A 252 -23.79 -30.47 -18.17
C SER A 252 -23.24 -30.64 -16.75
N ASP A 253 -24.10 -31.15 -15.86
CA ASP A 253 -23.80 -31.42 -14.45
C ASP A 253 -22.70 -32.46 -14.27
N ILE A 254 -21.95 -32.28 -13.19
CA ILE A 254 -20.88 -33.18 -12.70
C ILE A 254 -21.08 -33.36 -11.20
N ASP A 255 -20.52 -34.43 -10.64
CA ASP A 255 -20.62 -34.72 -9.20
C ASP A 255 -20.17 -33.51 -8.35
N PRO A 256 -21.10 -32.82 -7.66
CA PRO A 256 -20.77 -31.63 -6.89
C PRO A 256 -19.92 -31.93 -5.64
N VAL A 257 -20.04 -33.14 -5.06
CA VAL A 257 -19.24 -33.54 -3.90
C VAL A 257 -17.79 -33.73 -4.31
N SER A 258 -17.56 -34.47 -5.40
CA SER A 258 -16.22 -34.64 -5.96
C SER A 258 -15.62 -33.31 -6.40
N TYR A 259 -16.43 -32.43 -7.01
CA TYR A 259 -16.03 -31.07 -7.39
C TYR A 259 -15.52 -30.24 -6.20
N LEU A 260 -16.26 -30.24 -5.09
CA LEU A 260 -15.91 -29.49 -3.88
C LEU A 260 -14.69 -30.09 -3.17
N ARG A 261 -14.62 -31.42 -3.04
CA ARG A 261 -13.48 -32.12 -2.41
C ARG A 261 -12.18 -31.93 -3.17
N ALA A 262 -12.21 -31.94 -4.50
CA ALA A 262 -11.05 -31.65 -5.33
C ALA A 262 -10.47 -30.24 -5.10
N ARG A 263 -11.26 -29.33 -4.51
CA ARG A 263 -10.87 -27.95 -4.17
C ARG A 263 -10.65 -27.75 -2.67
N GLY A 264 -10.50 -28.84 -1.92
CA GLY A 264 -10.17 -28.82 -0.49
C GLY A 264 -11.34 -28.54 0.44
N VAL A 265 -12.58 -28.59 -0.06
CA VAL A 265 -13.78 -28.43 0.77
C VAL A 265 -14.19 -29.78 1.35
N ASN A 266 -14.38 -29.82 2.67
CA ASN A 266 -14.93 -30.98 3.35
C ASN A 266 -16.45 -30.93 3.26
N VAL A 267 -17.03 -31.97 2.65
CA VAL A 267 -18.48 -32.16 2.40
C VAL A 267 -18.91 -33.48 3.00
#